data_AF-A0A530ZMJ7-F1
#
_entry.id   AF-A0A530ZMJ7-F1
#
_cell.length_a   1.000
_cell.length_b   1.000
_cell.length_c   1.000
_cell.angle_alpha   90.00
_cell.angle_beta   90.00
_cell.angle_gamma   90.00
#
_symmetry.space_group_name_H-M   'P 1'
#
loop_
_entity.id
_entity.type
_entity.pdbx_description
1 polymer ?
#
loop_
_entity_poly.entity_id
_entity_poly.type
_entity_poly.pdbx_seq_one_letter_code
_entity_poly.pdbx_strand_id
1 'polypeptide(L)'
;MSRMTILTEAELRAIVKLDLDAVACVENAFRALATLPVAMPPILRLDIPEHRGEVDVKTAYVPGIDGFAIKISPGFFDNPKLGLPSVNGMMVLLSSK
;
A
#
# COMPACT_ATOMS: atom_id res chain seq x y z
N MET A 1 24.68 -9.84 -4.64
CA MET A 1 23.33 -10.16 -4.14
C MET A 1 22.58 -8.86 -3.94
N SER A 2 21.41 -8.69 -4.53
CA SER A 2 20.54 -7.56 -4.20
C SER A 2 20.09 -7.72 -2.74
N ARG A 3 20.32 -6.70 -1.92
CA ARG A 3 19.89 -6.68 -0.52
C ARG A 3 18.44 -6.20 -0.48
N MET A 4 17.55 -7.00 0.09
CA MET A 4 16.18 -6.57 0.39
C MET A 4 16.15 -5.87 1.74
N THR A 5 15.59 -4.65 1.77
CA THR A 5 15.36 -3.91 3.02
C THR A 5 13.96 -4.24 3.54
N ILE A 6 13.86 -4.58 4.82
CA ILE A 6 12.58 -4.77 5.52
C ILE A 6 12.43 -3.60 6.48
N LEU A 7 11.30 -2.89 6.39
CA LEU A 7 10.92 -1.83 7.32
C LEU A 7 9.72 -2.29 8.15
N THR A 8 9.87 -2.22 9.46
CA THR A 8 8.81 -2.48 10.43
C THR A 8 7.87 -1.28 10.56
N GLU A 9 6.71 -1.49 11.17
CA GLU A 9 5.75 -0.42 11.43
C GLU A 9 6.35 0.70 12.29
N ALA A 10 7.15 0.35 13.30
CA ALA A 10 7.81 1.32 14.17
C ALA A 10 8.82 2.18 13.40
N GLU A 11 9.60 1.59 12.49
CA GLU A 11 10.53 2.32 11.63
C GLU A 11 9.79 3.22 10.64
N LEU A 12 8.69 2.73 10.05
CA LEU A 12 7.86 3.53 9.15
C LEU A 12 7.27 4.75 9.87
N ARG A 13 6.81 4.63 11.12
CA ARG A 13 6.33 5.78 11.91
C ARG A 13 7.40 6.83 12.17
N ALA A 14 8.66 6.43 12.30
CA ALA A 14 9.77 7.35 12.52
C ALA A 14 10.15 8.09 11.23
N ILE A 15 10.00 7.45 10.07
CA ILE A 15 10.43 7.95 8.75
C ILE A 15 9.32 8.75 8.06
N VAL A 16 8.07 8.27 8.10
CA VAL A 16 6.92 8.86 7.41
C VAL A 16 6.05 9.59 8.43
N LYS A 17 6.23 10.91 8.53
CA LYS A 17 5.45 11.77 9.40
C LYS A 17 4.18 12.25 8.70
N LEU A 18 3.15 12.55 9.48
CA LEU A 18 1.97 13.23 8.98
C LEU A 18 2.23 14.74 8.99
N ASP A 19 2.78 15.26 7.89
CA ASP A 19 3.13 16.66 7.69
C ASP A 19 2.74 17.15 6.29
N LEU A 20 3.11 18.40 5.98
CA LEU A 20 2.78 19.02 4.70
C LEU A 20 3.48 18.36 3.51
N ASP A 21 4.65 17.75 3.72
CA ASP A 21 5.36 17.02 2.66
C ASP A 21 4.62 15.73 2.31
N ALA A 22 4.11 15.00 3.31
CA ALA A 22 3.25 13.85 3.10
C ALA A 22 1.96 14.23 2.35
N VAL A 23 1.33 15.36 2.71
CA VAL A 23 0.14 15.87 2.01
C VAL A 23 0.47 16.22 0.56
N ALA A 24 1.55 16.97 0.31
CA ALA A 24 2.00 17.34 -1.03
C ALA A 24 2.35 16.11 -1.89
N CYS A 25 2.93 15.08 -1.29
CA CYS A 25 3.21 13.80 -1.96
C CYS A 25 1.92 13.16 -2.49
N VAL A 26 0.88 13.07 -1.65
CA VAL A 26 -0.43 12.52 -2.05
C VAL A 26 -1.11 13.40 -3.10
N GLU A 27 -1.08 14.73 -2.96
CA GLU A 27 -1.62 15.66 -3.96
C GLU A 27 -0.96 15.44 -5.33
N ASN A 28 0.37 15.35 -5.35
CA ASN A 28 1.12 15.10 -6.58
C ASN A 28 0.83 13.74 -7.19
N ALA A 29 0.56 12.71 -6.37
CA ALA A 29 0.12 11.41 -6.86
C ALA A 29 -1.25 11.48 -7.57
N PHE A 30 -2.21 12.24 -7.03
CA PHE A 30 -3.49 12.49 -7.70
C PHE A 30 -3.33 13.30 -8.99
N ARG A 31 -2.48 14.34 -8.96
CA ARG A 31 -2.13 15.10 -10.16
C ARG A 31 -1.56 14.19 -11.24
N ALA A 32 -0.58 13.36 -10.89
CA ALA A 32 0.01 12.37 -11.80
C ALA A 32 -1.03 11.39 -12.36
N LEU A 33 -1.91 10.86 -11.51
CA LEU A 33 -3.00 9.97 -11.94
C LEU A 33 -3.91 10.63 -12.98
N ALA A 34 -4.15 11.95 -12.87
CA ALA A 34 -5.00 12.68 -13.79
C ALA A 34 -4.30 13.13 -15.08
N THR A 35 -2.98 13.36 -15.05
CA THR A 35 -2.27 14.02 -16.17
C THR A 35 -1.20 13.16 -16.84
N LEU A 36 -0.78 12.04 -16.24
CA LEU A 36 0.28 11.15 -16.74
C LEU A 36 -0.30 9.78 -17.10
N PRO A 37 0.41 8.98 -17.93
CA PRO A 37 -0.01 7.62 -18.25
C PRO A 37 0.31 6.65 -17.09
N VAL A 38 -0.34 6.84 -15.94
CA VAL A 38 -0.25 5.95 -14.79
C VAL A 38 -0.91 4.61 -15.12
N ALA A 39 -0.16 3.52 -14.96
CA ALA A 39 -0.70 2.18 -15.08
C ALA A 39 -1.21 1.72 -13.72
N MET A 40 -2.53 1.70 -13.54
CA MET A 40 -3.20 1.26 -12.32
C MET A 40 -4.30 0.26 -12.68
N PRO A 41 -4.02 -1.06 -12.61
CA PRO A 41 -5.02 -2.08 -12.93
C PRO A 41 -6.17 -2.07 -11.90
N PRO A 42 -7.31 -2.70 -12.22
CA PRO A 42 -8.37 -2.94 -11.25
C PRO A 42 -7.84 -3.64 -9.99
N ILE A 43 -8.47 -3.36 -8.86
CA ILE A 43 -8.13 -3.99 -7.58
C ILE A 43 -8.44 -5.48 -7.68
N LEU A 44 -7.46 -6.32 -7.36
CA LEU A 44 -7.69 -7.74 -7.14
C LEU A 44 -8.25 -7.90 -5.73
N ARG A 45 -9.50 -8.35 -5.63
CA ARG A 45 -10.18 -8.61 -4.37
C ARG A 45 -10.43 -10.09 -4.18
N LEU A 46 -10.18 -10.58 -2.98
CA LEU A 46 -10.52 -11.92 -2.51
C LEU A 46 -11.41 -11.81 -1.28
N ASP A 47 -12.66 -12.23 -1.38
CA ASP A 47 -13.55 -12.31 -0.23
C ASP A 47 -13.35 -13.65 0.52
N ILE A 48 -13.39 -13.61 1.86
CA ILE A 48 -13.27 -14.76 2.76
C ILE A 48 -14.48 -14.76 3.71
N PRO A 49 -15.68 -15.17 3.24
CA PRO A 49 -16.92 -15.00 4.00
C PRO A 49 -16.91 -15.73 5.35
N GLU A 50 -16.28 -16.92 5.42
CA GLU A 50 -16.17 -17.75 6.62
C GLU A 50 -15.57 -16.99 7.81
N HIS A 51 -14.67 -16.05 7.55
CA HIS A 51 -13.99 -15.26 8.59
C HIS A 51 -14.42 -13.80 8.60
N ARG A 52 -15.52 -13.46 7.90
CA ARG A 52 -15.93 -12.06 7.65
C ARG A 52 -14.72 -11.23 7.22
N GLY A 53 -13.98 -11.77 6.25
CA GLY A 53 -12.71 -11.21 5.81
C GLY A 53 -12.68 -10.89 4.33
N GLU A 54 -11.69 -10.10 3.96
CA GLU A 54 -11.36 -9.72 2.59
C GLU A 54 -9.86 -9.47 2.47
N VAL A 55 -9.32 -9.61 1.26
CA VAL A 55 -7.96 -9.17 0.93
C VAL A 55 -8.02 -8.40 -0.38
N ASP A 56 -7.51 -7.18 -0.35
CA ASP A 56 -7.30 -6.37 -1.54
C ASP A 56 -5.82 -6.30 -1.88
N VAL A 57 -5.48 -6.53 -3.15
CA VAL A 57 -4.16 -6.25 -3.73
C VAL A 57 -4.28 -5.07 -4.68
N LYS A 58 -3.49 -4.03 -4.42
CA LYS A 58 -3.52 -2.77 -5.16
C LYS A 58 -2.10 -2.43 -5.62
N THR A 59 -1.95 -1.99 -6.86
CA THR A 59 -0.65 -1.60 -7.42
C THR A 59 -0.82 -0.45 -8.41
N ALA A 60 0.23 0.34 -8.57
CA ALA A 60 0.31 1.37 -9.58
C ALA A 60 1.77 1.59 -9.99
N TYR A 61 2.00 1.80 -11.28
CA TYR A 61 3.26 2.31 -11.82
C TYR A 61 3.04 3.76 -12.27
N VAL A 62 3.84 4.68 -11.71
CA VAL A 62 3.81 6.10 -12.05
C VAL A 62 5.06 6.43 -12.88
N PRO A 63 4.91 6.88 -14.13
CA PRO A 63 6.05 7.27 -14.97
C PRO A 63 6.96 8.28 -14.28
N GLY A 64 8.28 8.06 -14.35
CA GLY A 64 9.29 8.93 -13.75
C GLY A 64 9.70 8.56 -12.32
N ILE A 65 9.03 7.58 -11.69
CA ILE A 65 9.46 6.98 -10.43
C ILE A 65 10.24 5.69 -10.74
N ASP A 66 11.36 5.45 -10.05
CA ASP A 66 12.29 4.32 -10.29
C ASP A 66 11.71 2.92 -9.99
N GLY A 67 10.47 2.85 -9.51
CA GLY A 67 9.84 1.60 -9.10
C GLY A 67 8.33 1.71 -8.93
N PHE A 68 7.73 0.62 -8.49
CA PHE A 68 6.30 0.53 -8.21
C PHE A 68 6.06 -0.25 -6.91
N ALA A 69 4.92 0.02 -6.28
CA ALA A 69 4.55 -0.61 -5.02
C ALA A 69 3.32 -1.52 -5.19
N ILE A 70 3.38 -2.70 -4.59
CA ILE A 70 2.23 -3.59 -4.40
C ILE A 70 1.81 -3.49 -2.93
N LYS A 71 0.56 -3.10 -2.68
CA LYS A 71 -0.04 -3.13 -1.33
C LYS A 71 -0.97 -4.32 -1.22
N ILE A 72 -0.75 -5.14 -0.20
CA ILE A 72 -1.63 -6.24 0.20
C ILE A 72 -2.28 -5.82 1.51
N SER A 73 -3.60 -5.64 1.49
CA SER A 73 -4.37 -5.20 2.66
C SER A 73 -5.48 -6.20 2.98
N PRO A 74 -5.26 -7.09 3.95
CA PRO A 74 -6.32 -7.92 4.50
C PRO A 74 -7.17 -7.15 5.51
N GLY A 75 -8.47 -7.42 5.48
CA GLY A 75 -9.45 -7.05 6.49
C GLY A 75 -10.08 -8.30 7.08
N PHE A 76 -10.13 -8.41 8.41
CA PHE A 76 -10.84 -9.45 9.15
C PHE A 76 -11.68 -8.76 10.22
N PHE A 77 -12.96 -8.53 9.92
CA PHE A 77 -13.77 -7.58 10.70
C PHE A 77 -14.17 -8.10 12.08
N ASP A 78 -14.00 -9.40 12.34
CA ASP A 78 -14.20 -10.01 13.66
C ASP A 78 -12.95 -10.01 14.56
N ASN A 79 -11.77 -9.62 14.05
CA ASN A 79 -10.53 -9.54 14.83
C ASN A 79 -10.62 -8.75 16.14
N PRO A 80 -11.41 -7.66 16.25
CA PRO A 80 -11.57 -6.96 17.53
C PRO A 80 -12.10 -7.85 18.66
N LYS A 81 -12.86 -8.92 18.35
CA LYS A 81 -13.31 -9.91 19.34
C LYS A 81 -12.15 -10.70 19.95
N LEU A 82 -11.01 -10.74 19.27
CA LEU A 82 -9.77 -11.40 19.67
C LEU A 82 -8.72 -10.40 20.21
N GLY A 83 -9.07 -9.11 20.32
CA GLY A 83 -8.11 -8.06 20.68
C GLY A 83 -7.13 -7.68 19.56
N LEU A 84 -7.43 -8.03 18.31
CA LEU A 84 -6.59 -7.75 17.14
C LEU A 84 -7.17 -6.62 16.26
N PRO A 85 -6.35 -5.87 15.51
CA PRO A 85 -6.84 -4.90 14.54
C PRO A 85 -7.65 -5.55 13.42
N SER A 86 -8.72 -4.88 12.95
CA SER A 86 -9.54 -5.36 11.84
C SER A 86 -8.82 -5.31 10.49
N VAL A 87 -7.85 -4.42 10.33
CA VAL A 87 -7.14 -4.22 9.08
C VAL A 87 -5.64 -4.17 9.33
N ASN A 88 -4.87 -4.65 8.38
CA ASN A 88 -3.43 -4.40 8.32
C ASN A 88 -3.01 -4.16 6.86
N GLY A 89 -1.73 -3.91 6.64
CA GLY A 89 -1.21 -3.73 5.29
C GLY A 89 0.27 -4.07 5.22
N MET A 90 0.64 -4.72 4.12
CA MET A 90 2.02 -4.95 3.72
C MET A 90 2.25 -4.28 2.36
N MET A 91 3.37 -3.58 2.22
CA MET A 91 3.77 -2.98 0.96
C MET A 91 5.08 -3.60 0.49
N VAL A 92 5.15 -3.94 -0.79
CA VAL A 92 6.37 -4.40 -1.45
C VAL A 92 6.72 -3.37 -2.51
N LEU A 93 7.87 -2.71 -2.34
CA LEU A 93 8.44 -1.80 -3.33
C LEU A 93 9.41 -2.57 -4.23
N LEU A 94 9.23 -2.49 -5.54
CA LEU A 94 10.03 -3.20 -6.52
C LEU A 94 10.64 -2.19 -7.51
N SER A 95 11.89 -2.44 -7.90
CA SER A 95 12.54 -1.72 -9.01
C SER A 95 11.79 -2.01 -10.30
N SER A 96 11.56 -0.97 -11.12
CA SER A 96 11.08 -1.12 -12.50
C SER A 96 12.22 -1.21 -13.52
N LYS A 97 13.46 -1.33 -13.03
CA LYS A 97 14.71 -1.50 -13.77
C LYS A 97 15.40 -2.80 -13.38
#